data_AF-A0A355PLZ0-F1
#
_entry.id   AF-A0A355PLZ0-F1
#
_cell.length_a   1.000
_cell.length_b   1.000
_cell.length_c   1.000
_cell.angle_alpha   90.00
_cell.angle_beta   90.00
_cell.angle_gamma   90.00
#
_symmetry.space_group_name_H-M   'P 1'
#
loop_
_entity.id
_entity.type
_entity.pdbx_description
1 polymer ?
#
loop_
_entity_poly.entity_id
_entity_poly.type
_entity_poly.pdbx_seq_one_letter_code
_entity_poly.pdbx_strand_id
1 'polypeptide(L)'
;MKKIISYNDNNEKLSIEREKLRERLIDEAIILCRKSWDSYVDLDLYIDPDTYKIYEMSGAGIPCSVWEGHDLHIIGYEGGPESLLTAVIFESMIESMDYFLTEVEREQVKKYQEEKGCNLQAYEDLFPELYEDVLKEFQDETLELEMDEIEARVDEILDILYARKTRK
;
A
#
# COMPACT_ATOMS: atom_id res chain seq x y z
N MET A 1 7.13 -13.81 1.02
CA MET A 1 6.36 -15.00 1.45
C MET A 1 4.89 -14.74 1.11
N LYS A 2 4.12 -15.69 0.57
CA LYS A 2 2.71 -15.47 0.17
C LYS A 2 1.79 -15.63 1.38
N LYS A 3 1.01 -14.59 1.72
CA LYS A 3 0.02 -14.60 2.80
C LYS A 3 -1.39 -14.57 2.23
N ILE A 4 -2.24 -15.51 2.64
CA ILE A 4 -3.67 -15.46 2.31
C ILE A 4 -4.30 -14.43 3.23
N ILE A 5 -4.82 -13.34 2.65
CA ILE A 5 -5.51 -12.31 3.42
C ILE A 5 -7.01 -12.58 3.50
N SER A 6 -7.55 -13.36 2.56
CA SER A 6 -8.98 -13.64 2.56
C SER A 6 -9.34 -14.99 1.92
N TYR A 7 -10.32 -15.68 2.52
CA TYR A 7 -10.69 -17.05 2.16
C TYR A 7 -12.19 -17.14 1.89
N ASN A 8 -12.59 -17.67 0.73
CA ASN A 8 -13.98 -18.03 0.45
C ASN A 8 -14.11 -19.56 0.45
N ASP A 9 -14.82 -20.11 1.45
CA ASP A 9 -14.89 -21.56 1.74
C ASP A 9 -15.88 -22.33 0.86
N ASN A 10 -16.61 -21.63 0.00
CA ASN A 10 -17.65 -22.26 -0.79
C ASN A 10 -17.09 -22.67 -2.15
N ASN A 11 -16.71 -23.95 -2.23
CA ASN A 11 -16.44 -24.72 -3.45
C ASN A 11 -17.66 -24.81 -4.41
N GLU A 12 -18.65 -23.93 -4.26
CA GLU A 12 -19.72 -23.73 -5.22
C GLU A 12 -19.16 -22.90 -6.37
N LYS A 13 -19.15 -23.48 -7.58
CA LYS A 13 -18.93 -22.80 -8.86
C LYS A 13 -19.21 -21.30 -8.75
N LEU A 14 -18.15 -20.52 -8.64
CA LEU A 14 -18.20 -19.12 -8.24
C LEU A 14 -19.18 -18.30 -9.08
N SER A 15 -20.29 -17.92 -8.48
CA SER A 15 -21.09 -16.76 -8.87
C SER A 15 -20.94 -15.66 -7.81
N ILE A 16 -19.71 -15.35 -7.40
CA ILE A 16 -19.49 -14.02 -6.80
C ILE A 16 -20.01 -13.00 -7.82
N GLU A 17 -20.84 -12.08 -7.36
CA GLU A 17 -21.32 -10.97 -8.17
C GLU A 17 -20.13 -10.03 -8.45
N ARG A 18 -19.98 -9.57 -9.70
CA ARG A 18 -18.86 -8.70 -10.11
C ARG A 18 -18.66 -7.54 -9.13
N GLU A 19 -19.77 -6.93 -8.70
CA GLU A 19 -19.75 -5.79 -7.77
C GLU A 19 -19.21 -6.14 -6.39
N LYS A 20 -19.66 -7.26 -5.80
CA LYS A 20 -19.14 -7.71 -4.50
C LYS A 20 -17.65 -8.03 -4.53
N LEU A 21 -17.15 -8.51 -5.68
CA LEU A 21 -15.72 -8.71 -5.84
C LEU A 21 -14.99 -7.37 -6.00
N ARG A 22 -15.57 -6.43 -6.75
CA ARG A 22 -15.03 -5.08 -6.92
C ARG A 22 -14.82 -4.39 -5.59
N GLU A 23 -15.88 -4.28 -4.78
CA GLU A 23 -15.84 -3.67 -3.44
C GLU A 23 -14.73 -4.28 -2.59
N ARG A 24 -14.67 -5.62 -2.54
CA ARG A 24 -13.65 -6.33 -1.76
C ARG A 24 -12.23 -6.11 -2.26
N LEU A 25 -12.00 -6.07 -3.57
CA LEU A 25 -10.65 -5.84 -4.12
C LEU A 25 -10.18 -4.41 -3.84
N ILE A 26 -11.10 -3.43 -3.88
CA ILE A 26 -10.82 -2.04 -3.50
C ILE A 26 -10.47 -1.96 -2.01
N ASP A 27 -11.29 -2.55 -1.13
CA ASP A 27 -11.03 -2.57 0.31
C ASP A 27 -9.65 -3.15 0.64
N GLU A 28 -9.29 -4.28 0.02
CA GLU A 28 -8.00 -4.94 0.25
C GLU A 28 -6.83 -4.12 -0.33
N ALA A 29 -7.01 -3.39 -1.43
CA ALA A 29 -6.02 -2.47 -1.98
C ALA A 29 -5.76 -1.27 -1.05
N ILE A 30 -6.82 -0.68 -0.48
CA ILE A 30 -6.71 0.40 0.51
C ILE A 30 -5.95 -0.08 1.75
N ILE A 31 -6.27 -1.28 2.25
CA ILE A 31 -5.58 -1.88 3.39
C ILE A 31 -4.11 -2.13 3.06
N LEU A 32 -3.81 -2.62 1.85
CA LEU A 32 -2.44 -2.86 1.39
C LEU A 32 -1.61 -1.57 1.38
N CYS A 33 -2.18 -0.48 0.85
CA CYS A 33 -1.55 0.84 0.78
C CYS A 33 -1.12 1.34 2.17
N ARG A 34 -2.05 1.31 3.13
CA ARG A 34 -1.75 1.73 4.51
C ARG A 34 -0.69 0.84 5.16
N LYS A 35 -0.80 -0.47 4.96
CA LYS A 35 0.12 -1.42 5.55
C LYS A 35 1.52 -1.33 4.97
N SER A 36 1.70 -1.00 3.69
CA SER A 36 3.03 -0.82 3.10
C SER A 36 3.75 0.36 3.75
N TRP A 37 3.01 1.45 4.01
CA TRP A 37 3.51 2.60 4.76
C TRP A 37 3.88 2.25 6.20
N ASP A 38 2.97 1.61 6.95
CA ASP A 38 3.21 1.28 8.37
C ASP A 38 4.37 0.30 8.58
N SER A 39 4.58 -0.61 7.63
CA SER A 39 5.61 -1.64 7.74
C SER A 39 6.94 -1.28 7.08
N TYR A 40 6.99 -0.19 6.29
CA TYR A 40 8.15 0.17 5.46
C TYR A 40 8.57 -0.98 4.53
N VAL A 41 7.61 -1.80 4.11
CA VAL A 41 7.84 -2.96 3.23
C VAL A 41 7.00 -2.81 1.98
N ASP A 42 7.60 -3.06 0.83
CA ASP A 42 6.88 -3.14 -0.44
C ASP A 42 5.91 -4.33 -0.42
N LEU A 43 4.64 -4.05 -0.71
CA LEU A 43 3.57 -5.04 -0.68
C LEU A 43 2.80 -5.05 -2.00
N ASP A 44 2.49 -6.25 -2.48
CA ASP A 44 1.74 -6.50 -3.70
C ASP A 44 0.46 -7.31 -3.41
N LEU A 45 -0.61 -7.00 -4.14
CA LEU A 45 -1.93 -7.62 -4.03
C LEU A 45 -2.23 -8.47 -5.27
N TYR A 46 -2.70 -9.70 -5.05
CA TYR A 46 -3.05 -10.66 -6.10
C TYR A 46 -4.40 -11.33 -5.84
N ILE A 47 -5.05 -11.80 -6.90
CA ILE A 47 -6.25 -12.65 -6.83
C ILE A 47 -6.11 -13.92 -7.67
N ASP A 48 -6.50 -15.07 -7.13
CA ASP A 48 -6.61 -16.32 -7.88
C ASP A 48 -7.90 -16.36 -8.71
N PRO A 49 -7.90 -16.28 -10.06
CA PRO A 49 -9.05 -16.46 -10.93
C PRO A 49 -9.93 -17.70 -10.72
N ASP A 50 -9.39 -18.80 -10.24
CA ASP A 50 -10.13 -20.06 -10.09
C ASP A 50 -10.80 -20.17 -8.72
N THR A 51 -10.17 -19.62 -7.68
CA THR A 51 -10.68 -19.68 -6.29
C THR A 51 -11.19 -18.35 -5.74
N TYR A 52 -10.90 -17.24 -6.42
CA TYR A 52 -11.14 -15.85 -6.00
C TYR A 52 -10.59 -15.52 -4.60
N LYS A 53 -9.52 -16.22 -4.21
CA LYS A 53 -8.74 -15.92 -3.01
C LYS A 53 -7.81 -14.76 -3.30
N ILE A 54 -7.67 -13.88 -2.32
CA ILE A 54 -6.82 -12.69 -2.40
C ILE A 54 -5.56 -12.94 -1.57
N TYR A 55 -4.42 -12.51 -2.10
CA TYR A 55 -3.12 -12.73 -1.51
C TYR A 55 -2.30 -11.47 -1.46
N GLU A 56 -1.47 -11.39 -0.43
CA GLU A 56 -0.46 -10.38 -0.23
C GLU A 56 0.93 -11.01 -0.36
N MET A 57 1.85 -10.31 -1.02
CA MET A 57 3.26 -10.70 -1.13
C MET A 57 4.19 -9.52 -0.83
N SER A 58 5.33 -9.82 -0.21
CA SER A 58 6.39 -8.85 0.12
C SER A 58 7.53 -8.90 -0.90
N GLY A 59 7.90 -7.75 -1.49
CA GLY A 59 9.17 -7.53 -2.19
C GLY A 59 9.04 -6.98 -3.63
N ALA A 60 9.91 -6.01 -3.97
CA ALA A 60 10.07 -5.39 -5.28
C ALA A 60 10.25 -6.40 -6.43
N GLY A 61 9.15 -6.92 -6.95
CA GLY A 61 9.09 -7.68 -8.19
C GLY A 61 8.62 -6.76 -9.30
N ILE A 62 9.49 -6.46 -10.27
CA ILE A 62 9.15 -5.78 -11.54
C ILE A 62 7.81 -6.31 -12.07
N PRO A 63 6.89 -5.45 -12.56
CA PRO A 63 5.64 -5.87 -13.18
C PRO A 63 5.96 -6.54 -14.51
N CYS A 64 6.36 -7.80 -14.43
CA CYS A 64 6.29 -8.72 -15.53
C CYS A 64 5.03 -9.53 -15.30
N SER A 65 4.17 -9.59 -16.31
CA SER A 65 3.20 -10.66 -16.44
C SER A 65 3.89 -12.01 -16.25
N VAL A 66 3.91 -12.54 -15.03
CA VAL A 66 4.43 -13.88 -14.77
C VAL A 66 3.27 -14.71 -14.25
N TRP A 67 2.53 -15.20 -15.24
CA TRP A 67 1.95 -16.52 -15.19
C TRP A 67 2.98 -17.52 -14.64
N GLU A 68 2.88 -17.84 -13.36
CA GLU A 68 3.11 -19.21 -12.90
C GLU A 68 1.98 -19.62 -11.95
N GLY A 69 0.97 -20.27 -12.53
CA GLY A 69 -0.07 -21.00 -11.81
C GLY A 69 -1.47 -20.48 -12.06
N HIS A 70 -1.96 -19.60 -11.20
CA HIS A 70 -3.39 -19.29 -11.10
C HIS A 70 -3.69 -17.90 -10.52
N ASP A 71 -2.76 -16.95 -10.39
CA ASP A 71 -3.00 -15.63 -9.77
C ASP A 71 -2.88 -14.45 -10.78
N LEU A 72 -3.66 -13.38 -10.56
CA LEU A 72 -3.60 -12.10 -11.27
C LEU A 72 -3.12 -11.00 -10.32
N HIS A 73 -2.16 -10.18 -10.78
CA HIS A 73 -1.69 -9.00 -10.06
C HIS A 73 -2.72 -7.88 -10.12
N ILE A 74 -3.02 -7.25 -8.99
CA ILE A 74 -3.98 -6.15 -8.88
C ILE A 74 -3.22 -4.82 -8.77
N ILE A 75 -2.41 -4.67 -7.72
CA ILE A 75 -1.69 -3.43 -7.40
C ILE A 75 -0.52 -3.74 -6.46
N GLY A 76 0.54 -2.92 -6.54
CA GLY A 76 1.66 -2.93 -5.61
C GLY A 76 1.91 -1.53 -5.04
N TYR A 77 2.31 -1.47 -3.77
CA TYR A 77 2.68 -0.26 -3.08
C TYR A 77 4.08 -0.43 -2.50
N GLU A 78 4.92 0.57 -2.75
CA GLU A 78 6.21 0.64 -2.09
C GLU A 78 6.04 1.00 -0.61
N GLY A 79 6.99 0.55 0.21
CA GLY A 79 6.94 0.68 1.65
C GLY A 79 7.66 1.93 2.17
N GLY A 80 6.99 2.64 3.07
CA GLY A 80 7.56 3.75 3.82
C GLY A 80 7.89 4.99 2.98
N PRO A 81 8.37 6.07 3.60
CA PRO A 81 8.70 7.33 2.95
C PRO A 81 10.03 7.32 2.16
N GLU A 82 10.83 6.25 2.25
CA GLU A 82 12.16 6.16 1.61
C GLU A 82 12.16 5.45 0.23
N SER A 83 11.00 5.07 -0.30
CA SER A 83 10.87 4.45 -1.62
C SER A 83 10.90 5.48 -2.76
N LEU A 84 11.05 5.05 -4.01
CA LEU A 84 11.21 5.96 -5.17
C LEU A 84 9.92 6.75 -5.49
N LEU A 85 8.74 6.18 -5.18
CA LEU A 85 7.45 6.87 -5.21
C LEU A 85 7.29 7.88 -4.06
N THR A 86 7.86 7.60 -2.88
CA THR A 86 7.74 8.44 -1.68
C THR A 86 8.96 9.33 -1.42
N ALA A 87 10.02 9.27 -2.23
CA ALA A 87 11.22 10.07 -2.05
C ALA A 87 10.93 11.58 -2.08
N VAL A 88 9.86 11.98 -2.80
CA VAL A 88 9.34 13.36 -2.80
C VAL A 88 8.57 13.67 -1.50
N ILE A 89 7.92 12.67 -0.91
CA ILE A 89 7.14 12.79 0.34
C ILE A 89 8.07 12.96 1.55
N PHE A 90 9.25 12.33 1.54
CA PHE A 90 10.21 12.42 2.63
C PHE A 90 10.59 13.86 3.00
N GLU A 91 10.95 14.67 2.00
CA GLU A 91 11.33 16.07 2.21
C GLU A 91 10.12 16.90 2.67
N SER A 92 8.95 16.70 2.05
CA SER A 92 7.72 17.38 2.45
C SER A 92 7.26 17.01 3.87
N MET A 93 7.45 15.77 4.29
CA MET A 93 7.12 15.32 5.64
C MET A 93 8.03 15.96 6.68
N ILE A 94 9.33 16.07 6.39
CA ILE A 94 10.29 16.80 7.23
C ILE A 94 9.92 18.28 7.32
N GLU A 95 9.62 18.93 6.19
CA GLU A 95 9.18 20.33 6.16
C GLU A 95 7.90 20.55 6.98
N SER A 96 6.92 19.66 6.84
CA SER A 96 5.68 19.70 7.62
C SER A 96 5.94 19.54 9.11
N MET A 97 6.78 18.59 9.54
CA MET A 97 7.12 18.46 10.96
C MET A 97 7.87 19.69 11.47
N ASP A 98 8.86 20.18 10.73
CA ASP A 98 9.65 21.36 11.11
C ASP A 98 8.80 22.61 11.27
N TYR A 99 7.69 22.72 10.52
CA TYR A 99 6.73 23.83 10.65
C TYR A 99 6.11 23.91 12.05
N PHE A 100 5.84 22.77 12.69
CA PHE A 100 5.22 22.71 14.02
C PHE A 100 6.23 22.87 15.17
N LEU A 101 7.52 22.69 14.89
CA LEU A 101 8.58 22.78 15.89
C LEU A 101 9.03 24.22 16.15
N THR A 102 9.44 24.50 17.39
CA THR A 102 10.18 25.71 17.74
C THR A 102 11.64 25.63 17.27
N GLU A 103 12.36 26.76 17.30
CA GLU A 103 13.80 26.79 16.96
C GLU A 103 14.64 25.89 17.89
N VAL A 104 14.28 25.83 19.18
CA VAL A 104 14.98 24.97 20.16
C VAL A 104 14.75 23.49 19.85
N GLU A 105 13.52 23.12 19.48
CA GLU A 105 13.16 21.74 19.13
C GLU A 105 13.82 21.31 17.81
N ARG A 106 13.86 22.17 16.80
CA ARG A 106 14.59 21.88 15.55
C ARG A 106 16.08 21.62 15.77
N GLU A 107 16.73 22.40 16.65
CA GLU A 107 18.14 22.14 17.03
C GLU A 107 18.30 20.82 17.81
N GLN A 108 17.32 20.43 18.64
CA GLN A 108 17.32 19.12 19.30
C GLN A 108 17.22 17.97 18.29
N VAL A 109 16.32 18.07 17.31
CA VAL A 109 16.20 17.10 16.22
C VAL A 109 17.52 16.98 15.48
N LYS A 110 18.08 18.10 15.02
CA LYS A 110 19.33 18.11 14.26
C LYS A 110 20.48 17.46 15.03
N LYS A 111 20.62 17.78 16.32
CA LYS A 111 21.62 17.16 17.18
C LYS A 111 21.41 15.64 17.32
N TYR A 112 20.17 15.19 17.48
CA TYR A 112 19.84 13.77 17.55
C TYR A 112 20.18 13.06 16.24
N GLN A 113 19.84 13.66 15.09
CA GLN A 113 20.17 13.17 13.76
C GLN A 113 21.68 13.01 13.57
N GLU A 114 22.48 14.01 13.98
CA GLU A 114 23.94 13.96 13.93
C GLU A 114 24.53 12.87 14.85
N GLU A 115 24.01 12.73 16.06
CA GLU A 115 24.49 11.74 17.05
C GLU A 115 24.14 10.29 16.67
N LYS A 116 22.97 10.07 16.05
CA LYS A 116 22.44 8.75 15.70
C LYS A 116 22.63 8.35 14.24
N GLY A 117 22.97 9.30 13.36
CA GLY A 117 23.04 9.07 11.93
C GLY A 117 21.70 8.69 11.32
N CYS A 118 20.63 9.40 11.71
CA CYS A 118 19.26 9.13 11.28
C CYS A 118 18.57 10.40 10.75
N ASN A 119 17.43 10.26 10.09
CA ASN A 119 16.63 11.37 9.58
C ASN A 119 15.24 11.42 10.23
N LEU A 120 14.21 10.83 9.58
CA LEU A 120 12.83 10.77 10.06
C LEU A 120 12.70 10.12 11.44
N GLN A 121 13.53 9.12 11.73
CA GLN A 121 13.56 8.46 13.05
C GLN A 121 13.75 9.46 14.20
N ALA A 122 14.47 10.57 13.98
CA ALA A 122 14.64 11.58 15.03
C ALA A 122 13.32 12.22 15.43
N TYR A 123 12.40 12.41 14.46
CA TYR A 123 11.07 12.95 14.74
C TYR A 123 10.17 11.90 15.37
N GLU A 124 10.21 10.65 14.91
CA GLU A 124 9.49 9.53 15.52
C GLU A 124 9.90 9.36 17.01
N ASP A 125 11.21 9.44 17.30
CA ASP A 125 11.73 9.23 18.65
C ASP A 125 11.47 10.43 19.58
N LEU A 126 11.59 11.67 19.07
CA LEU A 126 11.51 12.89 19.89
C LEU A 126 10.10 13.49 19.95
N PHE A 127 9.31 13.34 18.89
CA PHE A 127 7.99 13.92 18.72
C PHE A 127 6.99 12.90 18.13
N PRO A 128 6.77 11.75 18.78
CA PRO A 128 6.00 10.63 18.22
C PRO A 128 4.57 11.02 17.85
N GLU A 129 3.89 11.83 18.65
CA GLU A 129 2.51 12.26 18.36
C GLU A 129 2.45 13.13 17.09
N LEU A 130 3.40 14.06 16.92
CA LEU A 130 3.50 14.87 15.70
C LEU A 130 3.87 14.02 14.49
N TYR A 131 4.77 13.06 14.67
CA TYR A 131 5.16 12.13 13.62
C TYR A 131 3.96 11.31 13.12
N GLU A 132 3.19 10.73 14.03
CA GLU A 132 2.00 9.94 13.68
C GLU A 132 0.92 10.80 13.00
N ASP A 133 0.67 12.01 13.48
CA ASP A 133 -0.32 12.92 12.89
C ASP A 133 0.06 13.33 11.46
N VAL A 134 1.32 13.74 11.24
CA VAL A 134 1.81 14.12 9.91
C VAL A 134 1.87 12.90 8.99
N LEU A 135 2.36 11.75 9.46
CA LEU A 135 2.40 10.51 8.67
C LEU A 135 1.00 10.15 8.17
N LYS A 136 0.00 10.24 9.04
CA LYS A 136 -1.38 9.94 8.69
C LYS A 136 -1.95 10.90 7.64
N GLU A 137 -1.66 12.20 7.74
CA GLU A 137 -2.08 13.19 6.74
C GLU A 137 -1.54 12.81 5.35
N PHE A 138 -0.25 12.50 5.25
CA PHE A 138 0.36 12.07 4.00
C PHE A 138 -0.17 10.71 3.51
N GLN A 139 -0.47 9.76 4.41
CA GLN A 139 -1.11 8.48 4.05
C GLN A 139 -2.50 8.70 3.45
N ASP A 140 -3.32 9.56 4.06
CA ASP A 140 -4.67 9.84 3.59
C ASP A 140 -4.64 10.63 2.26
N GLU A 141 -3.76 11.62 2.10
CA GLU A 141 -3.57 12.34 0.82
C GLU A 141 -3.09 11.41 -0.30
N THR A 142 -2.12 10.54 -0.01
CA THR A 142 -1.63 9.54 -0.98
C THR A 142 -2.77 8.62 -1.40
N LEU A 143 -3.57 8.15 -0.45
CA LEU A 143 -4.69 7.28 -0.73
C LEU A 143 -5.76 7.96 -1.60
N GLU A 144 -6.04 9.24 -1.35
CA GLU A 144 -6.96 10.03 -2.18
C GLU A 144 -6.49 10.15 -3.63
N LEU A 145 -5.18 10.36 -3.83
CA LEU A 145 -4.58 10.44 -5.17
C LEU A 145 -4.56 9.08 -5.89
N GLU A 146 -4.36 7.99 -5.16
CA GLU A 146 -4.29 6.63 -5.70
C GLU A 146 -5.67 6.03 -5.98
N MET A 147 -6.76 6.58 -5.41
CA MET A 147 -8.08 5.96 -5.47
C MET A 147 -8.58 5.71 -6.90
N ASP A 148 -8.44 6.70 -7.78
CA ASP A 148 -8.83 6.57 -9.20
C ASP A 148 -8.05 5.45 -9.90
N GLU A 149 -6.76 5.28 -9.55
CA GLU A 149 -5.90 4.24 -10.11
C GLU A 149 -6.23 2.85 -9.54
N ILE A 150 -6.54 2.76 -8.24
CA ILE A 150 -7.05 1.54 -7.59
C ILE A 150 -8.30 1.06 -8.31
N GLU A 151 -9.29 1.94 -8.47
CA GLU A 151 -10.56 1.61 -9.10
C GLU A 151 -10.36 1.14 -10.55
N ALA A 152 -9.54 1.85 -11.32
CA ALA A 152 -9.25 1.51 -12.71
C ALA A 152 -8.58 0.13 -12.85
N ARG A 153 -7.58 -0.16 -12.01
CA ARG A 153 -6.88 -1.46 -12.01
C ARG A 153 -7.79 -2.59 -11.57
N VAL A 154 -8.63 -2.38 -10.56
CA VAL A 154 -9.61 -3.38 -10.12
C VAL A 154 -10.61 -3.68 -11.25
N ASP A 155 -11.14 -2.66 -11.93
CA ASP A 155 -12.07 -2.86 -13.03
C ASP A 155 -11.43 -3.61 -14.22
N GLU A 156 -10.18 -3.32 -14.57
CA GLU A 156 -9.44 -4.07 -15.59
C GLU A 156 -9.32 -5.57 -15.22
N ILE A 157 -8.99 -5.87 -13.97
CA ILE A 157 -8.88 -7.25 -13.48
C ILE A 157 -10.22 -7.97 -13.51
N LEU A 158 -11.30 -7.29 -13.13
CA LEU A 158 -12.64 -7.86 -13.21
C LEU A 158 -13.04 -8.14 -14.66
N ASP A 159 -12.72 -7.26 -15.60
CA ASP A 159 -13.03 -7.49 -17.01
C ASP A 159 -12.30 -8.72 -17.55
N ILE A 160 -11.05 -8.95 -17.15
CA ILE A 160 -10.30 -10.19 -17.47
C ILE A 160 -11.00 -11.42 -16.88
N LEU A 161 -11.38 -11.36 -15.60
CA LEU A 161 -12.01 -12.47 -14.87
C LEU A 161 -13.38 -12.85 -15.44
N TYR A 162 -14.20 -11.88 -15.77
CA TYR A 162 -15.58 -12.10 -16.25
C TYR A 162 -15.67 -12.29 -17.76
N ALA A 163 -14.74 -11.76 -18.57
CA ALA A 163 -14.63 -12.11 -19.99
C ALA A 163 -14.21 -13.58 -20.20
N ARG A 164 -13.47 -14.19 -19.24
CA ARG A 164 -13.18 -15.63 -19.26
C ARG A 164 -14.42 -16.50 -19.06
N LYS A 165 -15.42 -16.05 -18.30
CA LYS A 165 -16.66 -16.80 -18.04
C LYS A 165 -17.56 -16.92 -19.26
N THR A 166 -17.59 -15.91 -20.14
CA THR A 166 -18.43 -15.90 -21.34
C THR A 166 -17.89 -16.72 -22.51
N ARG A 167 -16.65 -17.23 -22.41
CA ARG A 167 -16.00 -18.06 -23.44
C ARG A 167 -16.07 -19.58 -23.18
N LYS A 168 -16.83 -20.02 -22.17
CA LYS A 168 -17.14 -21.45 -21.90
C LYS A 168 -18.57 -21.76 -22.29
#